data_AF-A0A2H3JK14-F1
#
_entry.id   AF-A0A2H3JK14-F1
#
_cell.length_a   1.000
_cell.length_b   1.000
_cell.length_c   1.000
_cell.angle_alpha   90.00
_cell.angle_beta   90.00
_cell.angle_gamma   90.00
#
_symmetry.space_group_name_H-M   'P 1'
#
loop_
_entity.id
_entity.type
_entity.pdbx_description
1 polymer ?
#
loop_
_entity_poly.entity_id
_entity_poly.type
_entity_poly.pdbx_seq_one_letter_code
_entity_poly.pdbx_strand_id
1 'polypeptide(L)'
;PPLPELPPAPDYPCSYLTQADINTYLLPLYHRAWVVGSSEYSREVSGPPLPNASPELAKQFWFQQGNHEAALTFRREIQEIQSDEPLPTSPGRQPPMRPGITLRDVRLAMLIERAFERHLAHGVASAWSQNMQRTATRPLTEDDIEQRRLLHILTRNRPRCPICHKTTHVGRDCPDQRKKIPMTPCQHCGRMHWTWTCPTLTARSSAAAFVADSRK
;
A
#
# COMPACT_ATOMS: atom_id res chain seq x y z
N PRO A 1 -26.49 4.16 -3.54
CA PRO A 1 -26.67 5.59 -3.88
C PRO A 1 -26.22 5.84 -5.33
N PRO A 2 -26.83 6.80 -6.05
CA PRO A 2 -26.29 7.25 -7.33
C PRO A 2 -24.88 7.85 -7.11
N LEU A 3 -24.02 7.75 -8.12
CA LEU A 3 -22.77 8.51 -8.11
C LEU A 3 -23.08 10.00 -8.24
N PRO A 4 -22.29 10.87 -7.59
CA PRO A 4 -22.37 12.30 -7.82
C PRO A 4 -21.97 12.65 -9.27
N GLU A 5 -22.07 13.93 -9.60
CA GLU A 5 -21.48 14.47 -10.80
C GLU A 5 -19.96 14.22 -10.81
N LEU A 6 -19.41 14.01 -12.00
CA LEU A 6 -18.01 13.68 -12.15
C LEU A 6 -17.17 14.90 -11.75
N PRO A 7 -16.15 14.77 -10.88
CA PRO A 7 -15.27 15.89 -10.56
C PRO A 7 -14.63 16.43 -11.85
N PRO A 8 -14.35 17.74 -11.95
CA PRO A 8 -13.66 18.29 -13.12
C PRO A 8 -12.33 17.58 -13.34
N ALA A 9 -11.82 17.62 -14.59
CA ALA A 9 -10.48 17.11 -14.87
C ALA A 9 -9.48 17.92 -14.01
N PRO A 10 -8.65 17.27 -13.18
CA PRO A 10 -7.79 18.00 -12.26
C PRO A 10 -6.62 18.65 -13.00
N ASP A 11 -6.21 19.82 -12.53
CA ASP A 11 -4.96 20.45 -12.95
C ASP A 11 -3.75 19.64 -12.45
N TYR A 12 -2.61 19.79 -13.13
CA TYR A 12 -1.36 19.15 -12.75
C TYR A 12 -0.38 20.14 -12.11
N PRO A 13 0.23 19.80 -10.97
CA PRO A 13 0.10 18.55 -10.22
C PRO A 13 -1.25 18.41 -9.49
N CYS A 14 -1.82 17.20 -9.50
CA CYS A 14 -3.10 16.94 -8.83
C CYS A 14 -2.92 16.92 -7.31
N SER A 15 -3.68 17.74 -6.58
CA SER A 15 -3.70 17.70 -5.11
C SER A 15 -4.29 16.39 -4.59
N TYR A 16 -3.93 16.03 -3.35
CA TYR A 16 -4.64 14.97 -2.63
C TYR A 16 -6.08 15.37 -2.33
N LEU A 17 -6.90 14.36 -2.04
CA LEU A 17 -8.26 14.58 -1.62
C LEU A 17 -8.31 15.39 -0.33
N THR A 18 -9.14 16.43 -0.33
CA THR A 18 -9.59 17.12 0.86
C THR A 18 -10.74 16.37 1.53
N GLN A 19 -11.12 16.74 2.74
CA GLN A 19 -12.26 16.18 3.44
C GLN A 19 -13.57 16.40 2.67
N ALA A 20 -13.68 17.52 1.96
CA ALA A 20 -14.82 17.80 1.09
C ALA A 20 -14.87 16.81 -0.10
N ASP A 21 -13.72 16.51 -0.71
CA ASP A 21 -13.63 15.53 -1.79
C ASP A 21 -13.94 14.10 -1.31
N ILE A 22 -13.46 13.73 -0.11
CA ILE A 22 -13.74 12.43 0.51
C ILE A 22 -15.25 12.26 0.70
N ASN A 23 -15.90 13.25 1.32
CA ASN A 23 -17.33 13.21 1.59
C ASN A 23 -18.16 13.19 0.30
N THR A 24 -17.77 13.99 -0.68
CA THR A 24 -18.53 14.16 -1.92
C THR A 24 -18.38 12.95 -2.84
N TYR A 25 -17.16 12.47 -3.05
CA TYR A 25 -16.87 11.51 -4.11
C TYR A 25 -16.46 10.13 -3.61
N LEU A 26 -15.66 10.06 -2.54
CA LEU A 26 -15.10 8.79 -2.07
C LEU A 26 -16.13 7.96 -1.30
N LEU A 27 -16.98 8.58 -0.47
CA LEU A 27 -18.05 7.88 0.24
C LEU A 27 -19.05 7.17 -0.71
N PRO A 28 -19.57 7.81 -1.78
CA PRO A 28 -20.38 7.10 -2.78
C PRO A 28 -19.68 5.90 -3.42
N LEU A 29 -18.38 5.99 -3.68
CA LEU A 29 -17.59 4.87 -4.21
C LEU A 29 -17.48 3.73 -3.18
N TYR A 30 -17.34 4.03 -1.89
CA TYR A 30 -17.34 3.00 -0.84
C TYR A 30 -18.65 2.23 -0.74
N HIS A 31 -19.78 2.91 -0.98
CA HIS A 31 -21.08 2.23 -1.10
C HIS A 31 -21.16 1.27 -2.30
N ARG A 32 -20.23 1.40 -3.25
CA ARG A 32 -20.07 0.55 -4.43
C ARG A 32 -18.86 -0.36 -4.33
N ALA A 33 -18.49 -0.76 -3.10
CA ALA A 33 -17.41 -1.69 -2.81
C ALA A 33 -16.00 -1.26 -3.25
N TRP A 34 -15.80 0.01 -3.61
CA TRP A 34 -14.44 0.54 -3.69
C TRP A 34 -13.81 0.62 -2.31
N VAL A 35 -12.49 0.49 -2.27
CA VAL A 35 -11.70 0.53 -1.04
C VAL A 35 -10.41 1.31 -1.25
N VAL A 36 -9.89 1.90 -0.18
CA VAL A 36 -8.52 2.46 -0.17
C VAL A 36 -7.60 1.47 0.53
N GLY A 37 -6.63 0.94 -0.23
CA GLY A 37 -5.64 -0.01 0.24
C GLY A 37 -4.60 -0.27 -0.85
N SER A 38 -3.55 -1.04 -0.57
CA SER A 38 -2.70 -1.50 -1.66
C SER A 38 -3.36 -2.68 -2.37
N SER A 39 -3.12 -2.82 -3.68
CA SER A 39 -3.41 -4.04 -4.43
C SER A 39 -2.91 -5.31 -3.73
N GLU A 40 -1.83 -5.21 -2.95
CA GLU A 40 -1.31 -6.27 -2.10
C GLU A 40 -2.15 -6.54 -0.86
N TYR A 41 -2.70 -5.52 -0.19
CA TYR A 41 -3.57 -5.68 0.97
C TYR A 41 -4.90 -6.38 0.60
N SER A 42 -5.33 -6.21 -0.65
CA SER A 42 -6.54 -6.87 -1.16
C SER A 42 -6.36 -8.37 -1.38
N ARG A 43 -5.13 -8.81 -1.65
CA ARG A 43 -4.79 -10.22 -1.70
C ARG A 43 -4.48 -10.62 -0.26
N GLU A 44 -5.23 -11.54 0.32
CA GLU A 44 -4.94 -12.16 1.63
C GLU A 44 -3.64 -13.00 1.60
N VAL A 45 -2.64 -12.59 0.83
CA VAL A 45 -1.36 -13.24 0.73
C VAL A 45 -0.62 -12.88 2.00
N SER A 46 -0.23 -13.91 2.75
CA SER A 46 0.54 -13.84 3.99
C SER A 46 2.00 -13.38 3.75
N GLY A 47 2.19 -12.37 2.90
CA GLY A 47 3.47 -11.79 2.51
C GLY A 47 3.79 -10.50 3.28
N PRO A 48 5.07 -10.12 3.36
CA PRO A 48 5.44 -8.81 3.87
C PRO A 48 4.91 -7.71 2.92
N PRO A 49 4.38 -6.59 3.45
CA PRO A 49 3.98 -5.46 2.61
C PRO A 49 5.20 -4.87 1.87
N LEU A 50 5.03 -4.47 0.61
CA LEU A 50 6.12 -3.81 -0.13
C LEU A 50 6.52 -2.48 0.52
N PRO A 51 7.83 -2.14 0.50
CA PRO A 51 8.37 -1.00 1.25
C PRO A 51 7.86 0.37 0.79
N ASN A 52 7.18 0.49 -0.36
CA ASN A 52 6.74 1.76 -0.93
C ASN A 52 5.31 1.71 -1.49
N ALA A 53 4.43 0.87 -0.92
CA ALA A 53 3.05 0.81 -1.38
C ALA A 53 2.34 2.14 -1.06
N SER A 54 1.98 2.88 -2.11
CA SER A 54 1.06 4.01 -2.02
C SER A 54 -0.33 3.49 -1.66
N PRO A 55 -1.17 4.25 -0.93
CA PRO A 55 -2.59 3.95 -0.89
C PRO A 55 -3.13 3.98 -2.33
N GLU A 56 -3.89 2.96 -2.73
CA GLU A 56 -4.54 2.86 -4.03
C GLU A 56 -6.06 2.79 -3.83
N LEU A 57 -6.81 3.32 -4.78
CA LEU A 57 -8.25 3.14 -4.85
C LEU A 57 -8.53 1.89 -5.68
N ALA A 58 -9.09 0.85 -5.07
CA ALA A 58 -9.19 -0.48 -5.67
C ALA A 58 -10.61 -1.06 -5.59
N LYS A 59 -10.95 -1.89 -6.57
CA LYS A 59 -12.20 -2.67 -6.62
C LYS A 59 -12.00 -3.93 -7.47
N GLN A 60 -12.72 -5.00 -7.12
CA GLN A 60 -12.81 -6.20 -7.95
C GLN A 60 -14.13 -6.20 -8.72
N PHE A 61 -14.04 -6.44 -10.03
CA PHE A 61 -15.19 -6.53 -10.91
C PHE A 61 -15.41 -7.99 -11.32
N TRP A 62 -16.61 -8.49 -11.04
CA TRP A 62 -17.02 -9.86 -11.30
C TRP A 62 -18.07 -9.91 -12.41
N PHE A 63 -17.94 -10.90 -13.27
CA PHE A 63 -18.87 -11.19 -14.36
C PHE A 63 -19.57 -12.52 -14.12
N GLN A 64 -20.76 -12.70 -14.69
CA GLN A 64 -21.48 -13.95 -14.61
C GLN A 64 -20.69 -15.08 -15.30
N GLN A 65 -20.84 -16.30 -14.82
CA GLN A 65 -20.17 -17.46 -15.43
C GLN A 65 -20.55 -17.56 -16.92
N GLY A 66 -19.56 -17.80 -17.78
CA GLY A 66 -19.74 -17.87 -19.24
C GLY A 66 -19.64 -16.52 -19.98
N ASN A 67 -19.69 -15.37 -19.27
CA ASN A 67 -19.60 -14.04 -19.90
C ASN A 67 -18.16 -13.51 -19.98
N HIS A 68 -17.20 -14.34 -20.42
CA HIS A 68 -15.80 -13.93 -20.53
C HIS A 68 -15.63 -12.77 -21.52
N GLU A 69 -16.36 -12.78 -22.64
CA GLU A 69 -16.26 -11.73 -23.65
C GLU A 69 -16.63 -10.35 -23.08
N ALA A 70 -17.68 -10.27 -22.25
CA ALA A 70 -18.06 -9.04 -21.56
C ALA A 70 -16.93 -8.52 -20.65
N ALA A 71 -16.24 -9.41 -19.94
CA ALA A 71 -15.09 -9.04 -19.12
C ALA A 71 -13.91 -8.50 -19.95
N LEU A 72 -13.66 -9.05 -21.14
CA LEU A 72 -12.63 -8.55 -22.06
C LEU A 72 -13.02 -7.20 -22.65
N THR A 73 -14.28 -7.02 -23.02
CA THR A 73 -14.83 -5.73 -23.47
C THR A 73 -14.67 -4.68 -22.39
N PHE A 74 -15.09 -4.97 -21.17
CA PHE A 74 -14.93 -4.05 -20.04
C PHE A 74 -13.46 -3.69 -19.79
N ARG A 75 -12.53 -4.65 -19.91
CA ARG A 75 -11.10 -4.36 -19.81
C ARG A 75 -10.61 -3.39 -20.89
N ARG A 76 -11.10 -3.50 -22.13
CA ARG A 76 -10.78 -2.56 -23.21
C ARG A 76 -11.35 -1.17 -22.92
N GLU A 77 -12.60 -1.09 -22.45
CA GLU A 77 -13.21 0.19 -22.05
C GLU A 77 -12.40 0.88 -20.94
N ILE A 78 -11.87 0.13 -19.95
CA ILE A 78 -10.98 0.70 -18.93
C ILE A 78 -9.71 1.29 -19.57
N GLN A 79 -9.12 0.60 -20.54
CA GLN A 79 -7.92 1.09 -21.24
C GLN A 79 -8.20 2.37 -22.04
N GLU A 80 -9.35 2.45 -22.70
CA GLU A 80 -9.82 3.64 -23.40
C GLU A 80 -10.01 4.81 -22.42
N ILE A 81 -10.75 4.59 -21.33
CA ILE A 81 -10.95 5.60 -20.27
C ILE A 81 -9.61 6.12 -19.72
N GLN A 82 -8.65 5.22 -19.48
CA GLN A 82 -7.32 5.60 -18.98
C GLN A 82 -6.50 6.41 -20.00
N SER A 83 -6.71 6.17 -21.29
CA SER A 83 -6.02 6.86 -22.38
C SER A 83 -6.59 8.26 -22.63
N ASP A 84 -7.90 8.42 -22.42
CA ASP A 84 -8.61 9.69 -22.57
C ASP A 84 -8.41 10.63 -21.37
N GLU A 85 -8.12 10.09 -20.19
CA GLU A 85 -7.81 10.91 -19.02
C GLU A 85 -6.47 11.65 -19.22
N PRO A 86 -6.45 12.99 -19.11
CA PRO A 86 -5.26 13.78 -19.40
C PRO A 86 -4.12 13.28 -18.53
N LEU A 87 -3.00 12.92 -19.15
CA LEU A 87 -1.80 12.52 -18.42
C LEU A 87 -1.13 13.76 -17.81
N PRO A 88 -0.39 13.61 -16.69
CA PRO A 88 0.47 14.67 -16.21
C PRO A 88 1.42 15.07 -17.34
N THR A 89 1.30 16.30 -17.83
CA THR A 89 2.26 16.85 -18.79
C THR A 89 3.58 16.90 -18.04
N SER A 90 4.56 16.07 -18.42
CA SER A 90 5.83 15.87 -17.69
C SER A 90 6.35 17.17 -17.09
N PRO A 91 6.17 17.41 -15.78
CA PRO A 91 6.59 18.66 -15.20
C PRO A 91 8.08 18.57 -14.93
N GLY A 92 8.81 19.66 -15.21
CA GLY A 92 10.17 19.81 -14.73
C GLY A 92 10.25 19.45 -13.25
N ARG A 93 11.17 18.55 -12.91
CA ARG A 93 11.55 18.04 -11.58
C ARG A 93 10.75 18.63 -10.40
N GLN A 94 9.50 18.17 -10.22
CA GLN A 94 8.74 18.52 -9.03
C GLN A 94 9.27 17.72 -7.83
N PRO A 95 9.22 18.28 -6.62
CA PRO A 95 9.54 17.51 -5.41
C PRO A 95 8.67 16.25 -5.38
N PRO A 96 9.18 15.13 -4.83
CA PRO A 96 8.41 13.90 -4.74
C PRO A 96 7.13 14.18 -3.95
N MET A 97 6.03 14.33 -4.69
CA MET A 97 4.69 14.37 -4.13
C MET A 97 4.54 13.12 -3.29
N ARG A 98 4.05 13.31 -2.06
CA ARG A 98 3.76 12.20 -1.15
C ARG A 98 2.87 11.17 -1.87
N PRO A 99 3.08 9.87 -1.73
CA PRO A 99 2.13 8.92 -2.27
C PRO A 99 0.78 9.06 -1.55
N GLY A 100 -0.32 9.30 -2.28
CA GLY A 100 -1.66 9.55 -1.74
C GLY A 100 -2.74 9.46 -2.81
N ILE A 101 -4.01 9.33 -2.40
CA ILE A 101 -5.15 9.33 -3.33
C ILE A 101 -5.45 10.76 -3.77
N THR A 102 -5.69 10.94 -5.06
CA THR A 102 -5.97 12.24 -5.69
C THR A 102 -7.34 12.28 -6.35
N LEU A 103 -7.80 13.48 -6.73
CA LEU A 103 -9.05 13.64 -7.49
C LEU A 103 -9.03 12.90 -8.84
N ARG A 104 -7.86 12.73 -9.45
CA ARG A 104 -7.69 11.92 -10.67
C ARG A 104 -8.09 10.47 -10.44
N ASP A 105 -7.63 9.87 -9.34
CA ASP A 105 -7.91 8.47 -9.02
C ASP A 105 -9.41 8.25 -8.78
N VAL A 106 -10.05 9.20 -8.07
CA VAL A 106 -11.49 9.21 -7.83
C VAL A 106 -12.27 9.36 -9.13
N ARG A 107 -11.87 10.30 -9.99
CA ARG A 107 -12.49 10.53 -11.29
C ARG A 107 -12.43 9.28 -12.16
N LEU A 108 -11.26 8.66 -12.24
CA LEU A 108 -11.05 7.42 -12.97
C LEU A 108 -11.94 6.29 -12.42
N ALA A 109 -12.00 6.12 -11.09
CA ALA A 109 -12.87 5.14 -10.46
C ALA A 109 -14.35 5.35 -10.79
N MET A 110 -14.83 6.60 -10.80
CA MET A 110 -16.21 6.92 -11.18
C MET A 110 -16.50 6.63 -12.66
N LEU A 111 -15.57 6.90 -13.56
CA LEU A 111 -15.73 6.57 -14.99
C LEU A 111 -15.79 5.05 -15.21
N ILE A 112 -14.89 4.30 -14.57
CA ILE A 112 -14.88 2.83 -14.60
C ILE A 112 -16.21 2.29 -14.06
N GLU A 113 -16.70 2.86 -12.97
CA GLU A 113 -17.95 2.45 -12.35
C GLU A 113 -19.16 2.66 -13.28
N ARG A 114 -19.23 3.80 -13.96
CA ARG A 114 -20.29 4.09 -14.95
C ARG A 114 -20.21 3.15 -16.16
N ALA A 115 -19.00 2.82 -16.63
CA ALA A 115 -18.83 1.82 -17.67
C ALA A 115 -19.34 0.44 -17.21
N PHE A 116 -19.02 0.05 -15.97
CA PHE A 116 -19.47 -1.21 -15.38
C PHE A 116 -20.99 -1.28 -15.16
N GLU A 117 -21.65 -0.17 -14.84
CA GLU A 117 -23.12 -0.10 -14.72
C GLU A 117 -23.83 -0.58 -16.00
N ARG A 118 -23.26 -0.32 -17.18
CA ARG A 118 -23.81 -0.84 -18.45
C ARG A 118 -23.79 -2.38 -18.45
N HIS A 119 -22.69 -3.00 -18.05
CA HIS A 119 -22.59 -4.47 -17.96
C HIS A 119 -23.54 -5.06 -16.92
N LEU A 120 -23.80 -4.34 -15.83
CA LEU A 120 -24.80 -4.73 -14.83
C LEU A 120 -26.22 -4.66 -15.41
N ALA A 121 -26.56 -3.59 -16.11
CA ALA A 121 -27.88 -3.41 -16.72
C ALA A 121 -28.22 -4.50 -17.75
N HIS A 122 -27.21 -4.99 -18.49
CA HIS A 122 -27.37 -6.09 -19.44
C HIS A 122 -27.37 -7.49 -18.78
N GLY A 123 -27.20 -7.58 -17.46
CA GLY A 123 -27.18 -8.86 -16.73
C GLY A 123 -25.95 -9.73 -16.97
N VAL A 124 -24.90 -9.21 -17.62
CA VAL A 124 -23.65 -9.94 -17.88
C VAL A 124 -22.63 -9.78 -16.75
N ALA A 125 -22.72 -8.70 -15.98
CA ALA A 125 -21.94 -8.49 -14.78
C ALA A 125 -22.62 -9.02 -13.52
N SER A 126 -21.83 -9.36 -12.50
CA SER A 126 -22.33 -9.80 -11.20
C SER A 126 -22.55 -8.62 -10.26
N ALA A 127 -23.76 -8.51 -9.71
CA ALA A 127 -24.10 -7.56 -8.65
C ALA A 127 -23.25 -7.75 -7.38
N TRP A 128 -22.60 -8.90 -7.21
CA TRP A 128 -21.66 -9.14 -6.11
C TRP A 128 -20.50 -8.13 -6.09
N SER A 129 -20.10 -7.63 -7.26
CA SER A 129 -19.11 -6.54 -7.40
C SER A 129 -19.52 -5.26 -6.70
N GLN A 130 -20.82 -5.03 -6.46
CA GLN A 130 -21.34 -3.82 -5.80
C GLN A 130 -21.48 -4.00 -4.29
N ASN A 131 -21.66 -5.24 -3.83
CA ASN A 131 -22.04 -5.56 -2.46
C ASN A 131 -20.89 -6.07 -1.60
N MET A 132 -19.69 -6.24 -2.17
CA MET A 132 -18.52 -6.73 -1.44
C MET A 132 -18.02 -5.69 -0.43
N GLN A 133 -18.57 -5.71 0.77
CA GLN A 133 -18.19 -4.76 1.83
C GLN A 133 -16.96 -5.26 2.59
N ARG A 134 -15.80 -4.66 2.33
CA ARG A 134 -14.63 -4.76 3.21
C ARG A 134 -14.60 -3.53 4.12
N THR A 135 -15.13 -3.68 5.33
CA THR A 135 -15.23 -2.57 6.30
C THR A 135 -13.87 -2.06 6.78
N ALA A 136 -12.85 -2.93 6.79
CA ALA A 136 -11.50 -2.59 7.26
C ALA A 136 -10.73 -1.58 6.38
N THR A 137 -11.24 -1.18 5.21
CA THR A 137 -10.48 -0.47 4.16
C THR A 137 -11.16 0.82 3.65
N ARG A 138 -11.87 1.54 4.52
CA ARG A 138 -12.62 2.77 4.17
C ARG A 138 -12.25 3.94 5.11
N PRO A 139 -11.10 4.60 4.91
CA PRO A 139 -10.76 5.82 5.66
C PRO A 139 -11.83 6.90 5.44
N LEU A 140 -12.32 7.51 6.51
CA LEU A 140 -13.39 8.52 6.44
C LEU A 140 -12.84 9.95 6.49
N THR A 141 -11.58 10.10 6.91
CA THR A 141 -10.91 11.38 7.04
C THR A 141 -9.60 11.43 6.28
N GLU A 142 -9.12 12.64 5.98
CA GLU A 142 -7.77 12.86 5.44
C GLU A 142 -6.70 12.20 6.34
N ASP A 143 -6.85 12.38 7.66
CA ASP A 143 -5.98 11.78 8.67
C ASP A 143 -6.03 10.25 8.65
N ASP A 144 -7.17 9.61 8.38
CA ASP A 144 -7.24 8.16 8.26
C ASP A 144 -6.47 7.64 7.03
N ILE A 145 -6.56 8.36 5.91
CA ILE A 145 -5.80 8.03 4.69
C ILE A 145 -4.31 8.15 4.99
N GLU A 146 -3.90 9.22 5.67
CA GLU A 146 -2.51 9.47 6.05
C GLU A 146 -2.01 8.48 7.11
N GLN A 147 -2.82 8.16 8.11
CA GLN A 147 -2.48 7.17 9.13
C GLN A 147 -2.29 5.78 8.52
N ARG A 148 -3.08 5.38 7.52
CA ARG A 148 -2.85 4.11 6.82
C ARG A 148 -1.51 4.09 6.09
N ARG A 149 -1.13 5.21 5.49
CA ARG A 149 0.22 5.40 4.90
C ARG A 149 1.30 5.26 5.96
N LEU A 150 1.14 5.93 7.11
CA LEU A 150 2.10 5.90 8.22
C LEU A 150 2.18 4.54 8.90
N LEU A 151 1.06 3.88 9.16
CA LEU A 151 1.01 2.54 9.74
C LEU A 151 1.68 1.51 8.84
N HIS A 152 1.57 1.63 7.52
CA HIS A 152 2.38 0.84 6.60
C HIS A 152 3.89 1.07 6.81
N ILE A 153 4.30 2.33 7.00
CA ILE A 153 5.71 2.69 7.29
C ILE A 153 6.16 2.21 8.68
N LEU A 154 5.28 2.18 9.68
CA LEU A 154 5.60 1.78 11.05
C LEU A 154 5.57 0.25 11.23
N THR A 155 4.61 -0.45 10.65
CA THR A 155 4.54 -1.92 10.65
C THR A 155 5.65 -2.56 9.81
N ARG A 156 6.14 -1.85 8.78
CA ARG A 156 7.40 -2.11 8.05
C ARG A 156 8.61 -2.22 8.99
N ASN A 157 8.56 -1.63 10.19
CA ASN A 157 9.66 -1.59 11.14
C ASN A 157 9.52 -2.55 12.33
N ARG A 158 8.67 -3.59 12.28
CA ARG A 158 8.94 -4.79 13.09
C ARG A 158 9.84 -5.71 12.28
N PRO A 159 11.18 -5.56 12.37
CA PRO A 159 12.07 -6.44 11.64
C PRO A 159 11.74 -7.88 12.05
N ARG A 160 11.35 -8.69 11.06
CA ARG A 160 11.36 -10.14 11.26
C ARG A 160 12.77 -10.50 11.70
N CYS A 161 12.87 -11.37 12.69
CA CYS A 161 14.18 -11.86 13.12
C CYS A 161 14.94 -12.38 11.88
N PRO A 162 16.13 -11.84 11.54
CA PRO A 162 16.86 -12.25 10.33
C PRO A 162 17.38 -13.70 10.41
N ILE A 163 17.28 -14.33 11.59
CA ILE A 163 17.72 -15.71 11.85
C ILE A 163 16.58 -16.72 11.66
N CYS A 164 15.40 -16.45 12.21
CA CYS A 164 14.28 -17.41 12.21
C CYS A 164 13.00 -16.88 11.56
N HIS A 165 13.01 -15.63 11.06
CA HIS A 165 11.92 -14.95 10.37
C HIS A 165 10.62 -14.75 11.15
N LYS A 166 10.62 -15.05 12.46
CA LYS A 166 9.49 -14.77 13.37
C LYS A 166 9.43 -13.28 13.70
N THR A 167 8.23 -12.76 13.93
CA THR A 167 7.95 -11.35 14.29
C THR A 167 7.92 -11.11 15.81
N THR A 168 8.08 -12.16 16.61
CA THR A 168 7.94 -12.11 18.08
C THR A 168 9.18 -11.57 18.80
N HIS A 169 10.33 -11.51 18.13
CA HIS A 169 11.60 -11.06 18.71
C HIS A 169 12.52 -10.44 17.66
N VAL A 170 13.51 -9.66 18.10
CA VAL A 170 14.58 -9.11 17.25
C VAL A 170 15.75 -10.08 17.16
N GLY A 171 16.62 -9.93 16.14
CA GLY A 171 17.73 -10.87 15.88
C GLY A 171 18.66 -11.12 17.08
N ARG A 172 18.89 -10.10 17.92
CA ARG A 172 19.72 -10.20 19.13
C ARG A 172 19.14 -11.16 20.18
N ASP A 173 17.83 -11.32 20.22
CA ASP A 173 17.13 -12.14 21.21
C ASP A 173 16.72 -13.50 20.63
N CYS A 174 17.17 -13.81 19.42
CA CYS A 174 16.81 -15.06 18.77
C CYS A 174 17.49 -16.25 19.46
N PRO A 175 16.74 -17.29 19.88
CA PRO A 175 17.33 -18.48 20.51
C PRO A 175 18.28 -19.24 19.57
N ASP A 176 18.10 -19.07 18.25
CA ASP A 176 18.91 -19.74 17.23
C ASP A 176 20.11 -18.90 16.76
N GLN A 177 20.37 -17.73 17.35
CA GLN A 177 21.41 -16.81 16.86
C GLN A 177 22.82 -17.41 16.85
N ARG A 178 23.09 -18.41 17.70
CA ARG A 178 24.37 -19.13 17.74
C ARG A 178 24.41 -20.34 16.81
N LYS A 179 23.25 -20.86 16.41
CA LYS A 179 23.11 -22.06 15.58
C LYS A 179 23.14 -21.75 14.09
N LYS A 180 22.62 -20.58 13.70
CA LYS A 180 22.59 -20.14 12.29
C LYS A 180 23.63 -19.06 12.04
N ILE A 181 24.44 -19.29 11.01
CA ILE A 181 25.47 -18.37 10.55
C ILE A 181 24.82 -17.41 9.53
N PRO A 182 25.15 -16.10 9.54
CA PRO A 182 24.63 -15.16 8.54
C PRO A 182 25.12 -15.51 7.12
N MET A 183 24.40 -15.06 6.10
CA MET A 183 24.81 -15.23 4.69
C MET A 183 25.94 -14.30 4.27
N THR A 184 26.13 -13.20 4.98
CA THR A 184 27.17 -12.21 4.70
C THR A 184 28.16 -12.14 5.87
N PRO A 185 29.46 -11.96 5.59
CA PRO A 185 30.46 -11.78 6.63
C PRO A 185 30.22 -10.50 7.41
N CYS A 186 30.64 -10.49 8.67
CA CYS A 186 30.54 -9.33 9.54
C CYS A 186 31.34 -8.14 8.96
N GLN A 187 30.69 -7.00 8.82
CA GLN A 187 31.27 -5.76 8.30
C GLN A 187 32.42 -5.19 9.16
N HIS A 188 32.56 -5.61 10.43
CA HIS A 188 33.59 -5.10 11.33
C HIS A 188 34.88 -5.91 11.36
N CYS A 189 34.81 -7.22 11.12
CA CYS A 189 35.98 -8.10 11.24
C CYS A 189 36.13 -9.12 10.11
N GLY A 190 35.20 -9.14 9.15
CA GLY A 190 35.22 -10.04 8.00
C GLY A 190 34.87 -11.51 8.29
N ARG A 191 34.64 -11.90 9.54
CA ARG A 191 34.30 -13.30 9.91
C ARG A 191 32.79 -13.57 9.87
N MET A 192 32.40 -14.84 9.81
CA MET A 192 31.01 -15.29 9.68
C MET A 192 30.28 -15.34 11.04
N HIS A 193 29.74 -14.20 11.47
CA HIS A 193 28.87 -14.09 12.64
C HIS A 193 27.96 -12.85 12.52
N TRP A 194 26.86 -12.86 13.27
CA TRP A 194 25.95 -11.71 13.31
C TRP A 194 26.65 -10.48 13.88
N THR A 195 26.39 -9.30 13.31
CA THR A 195 27.06 -8.04 13.68
C THR A 195 27.03 -7.78 15.19
N TRP A 196 25.91 -8.04 15.87
CA TRP A 196 25.78 -7.83 17.33
C TRP A 196 26.51 -8.88 18.19
N THR A 197 27.00 -9.97 17.59
CA THR A 197 27.84 -10.98 18.25
C THR A 197 29.32 -10.81 17.92
N CYS A 198 29.71 -9.72 17.26
CA CYS A 198 31.07 -9.49 16.82
C CYS A 198 32.04 -9.28 18.02
N PRO A 199 33.08 -10.12 18.17
CA PRO A 199 34.06 -9.98 19.26
C PRO A 199 34.75 -8.61 19.29
N THR A 200 34.99 -8.03 18.11
CA THR A 200 35.62 -6.71 17.96
C THR A 200 34.74 -5.59 18.52
N LEU A 201 33.41 -5.73 18.47
CA LEU A 201 32.50 -4.75 19.07
C LEU A 201 32.41 -4.93 20.58
N THR A 202 32.31 -6.17 21.07
CA THR A 202 32.20 -6.44 22.51
C THR A 202 33.45 -6.03 23.29
N ALA A 203 34.63 -6.17 22.68
CA ALA A 203 35.89 -5.72 23.28
C ALA A 203 35.94 -4.19 23.45
N ARG A 204 35.42 -3.42 22.47
CA ARG A 204 35.37 -1.95 22.54
C ARG A 204 34.41 -1.45 23.62
N SER A 205 33.25 -2.09 23.77
CA SER A 205 32.30 -1.76 24.83
C SER A 205 32.85 -2.04 26.23
N SER A 206 33.63 -3.11 26.38
CA SER A 206 34.26 -3.48 27.66
C SER A 206 35.41 -2.54 28.04
N ALA A 207 36.22 -2.12 27.05
CA ALA A 207 37.28 -1.14 27.27
C ALA A 207 36.74 0.25 27.63
N ALA A 208 35.63 0.67 27.03
CA ALA A 208 34.98 1.94 27.37
C ALA A 208 34.37 1.94 28.78
N ALA A 209 33.85 0.81 29.26
CA ALA A 209 33.35 0.67 30.62
C ALA A 209 34.47 0.75 31.68
N PHE A 210 35.64 0.20 31.38
CA PHE A 210 36.79 0.22 32.31
C PHE A 210 37.38 1.63 32.48
N VAL A 211 37.42 2.44 31.42
CA VAL A 211 37.94 3.83 31.48
C VAL A 211 37.00 4.77 32.26
N ALA A 212 35.70 4.47 32.34
CA ALA A 212 34.74 5.26 33.10
C ALA A 212 34.83 5.03 34.62
N ASP A 213 35.33 3.87 35.06
CA ASP A 213 35.45 3.51 36.48
C ASP A 213 36.78 3.99 37.10
N SER A 214 37.82 4.23 36.30
CA SER A 214 39.12 4.78 36.74
C SER A 214 39.14 6.32 36.92
N ARG A 215 37.99 7.00 36.88
CA ARG A 215 37.85 8.46 37.08
C ARG A 215 37.01 8.84 38.32
N LYS A 216 36.93 7.96 39.32
CA LYS A 216 36.49 8.28 40.68
C LYS A 216 37.67 8.13 41.63
#